data_AF-A0A225WAA0-F1
#
_entry.id   AF-A0A225WAA0-F1
#
_cell.length_a   1.000
_cell.length_b   1.000
_cell.length_c   1.000
_cell.angle_alpha   90.00
_cell.angle_beta   90.00
_cell.angle_gamma   90.00
#
_symmetry.space_group_name_H-M   'P 1'
#
loop_
_entity.id
_entity.type
_entity.pdbx_description
1 polymer ?
#
loop_
_entity_poly.entity_id
_entity_poly.type
_entity_poly.pdbx_seq_one_letter_code
_entity_poly.pdbx_strand_id
1 'polypeptide(L)'
;MKFFYQVMATATLVVASGVAALKDGVQLGTTFGGPHGYKYSDQDLVEPGQTVHSITVRGDDRVDSVSLDITNLADQSSTLKHGGGGGDEEFLPLRDDEHITGIEVHWGKYYRKTRVMYVKFTTDMGNWVDAGTPHQNTDKKDTETAPEGFQLGGFVGFAGRELDSVGAVWTRIEP
;
A
#
# COMPACT_ATOMS: atom_id res chain seq x y z
N MET A 1 30.71 63.21 0.91
CA MET A 1 29.55 62.34 1.22
C MET A 1 30.01 60.90 1.00
N LYS A 2 29.97 60.06 2.05
CA LYS A 2 30.55 58.71 2.06
C LYS A 2 29.54 57.70 1.49
N PHE A 3 30.02 56.88 0.56
CA PHE A 3 29.31 55.78 -0.09
C PHE A 3 28.91 54.69 0.92
N PHE A 4 27.69 54.16 0.79
CA PHE A 4 27.32 52.87 1.35
C PHE A 4 26.67 52.02 0.25
N TYR A 5 27.41 51.02 -0.20
CA TYR A 5 26.90 49.90 -1.00
C TYR A 5 26.22 48.92 -0.05
N GLN A 6 24.94 48.60 -0.26
CA GLN A 6 24.29 47.44 0.35
C GLN A 6 24.16 46.35 -0.72
N VAL A 7 24.91 45.27 -0.51
CA VAL A 7 24.86 44.05 -1.32
C VAL A 7 23.72 43.19 -0.78
N MET A 8 22.68 42.95 -1.59
CA MET A 8 21.65 41.95 -1.30
C MET A 8 22.21 40.57 -1.70
N ALA A 9 22.59 39.76 -0.71
CA ALA A 9 22.94 38.37 -0.92
C ALA A 9 21.69 37.50 -0.78
N THR A 10 21.13 37.04 -1.89
CA THR A 10 20.13 35.98 -1.91
C THR A 10 20.84 34.62 -1.82
N ALA A 11 20.76 33.98 -0.66
CA ALA A 11 21.16 32.58 -0.50
C ALA A 11 19.94 31.70 -0.82
N THR A 12 19.92 31.10 -2.00
CA THR A 12 18.98 30.01 -2.33
C THR A 12 19.46 28.73 -1.65
N LEU A 13 18.74 28.33 -0.61
CA LEU A 13 18.92 27.04 0.05
C LEU A 13 18.16 25.99 -0.77
N VAL A 14 18.84 25.29 -1.66
CA VAL A 14 18.29 24.05 -2.26
C VAL A 14 18.48 22.95 -1.24
N VAL A 15 17.43 22.64 -0.49
CA VAL A 15 17.42 21.49 0.41
C VAL A 15 17.14 20.25 -0.43
N ALA A 16 18.21 19.63 -0.92
CA ALA A 16 18.16 18.27 -1.39
C ALA A 16 18.23 17.33 -0.17
N SER A 17 17.08 16.82 0.26
CA SER A 17 16.95 15.73 1.22
C SER A 17 15.91 14.77 0.62
N GLY A 18 16.30 13.71 -0.10
CA GLY A 18 16.96 12.51 0.45
C GLY A 18 15.85 11.66 1.09
N VAL A 19 15.26 10.68 0.38
CA VAL A 19 15.83 9.33 0.18
C VAL A 19 15.30 8.77 -1.16
N ALA A 20 16.20 8.24 -2.00
CA ALA A 20 15.91 7.39 -3.16
C ALA A 20 14.71 7.80 -4.04
N ALA A 21 15.02 8.47 -5.16
CA ALA A 21 14.22 8.25 -6.36
C ALA A 21 14.29 6.74 -6.69
N LEU A 22 13.35 5.96 -6.17
CA LEU A 22 13.03 4.64 -6.71
C LEU A 22 12.53 4.91 -8.12
N LYS A 23 13.37 4.52 -9.06
CA LYS A 23 13.22 4.63 -10.51
C LYS A 23 11.83 4.13 -10.92
N ASP A 24 11.23 4.81 -11.89
CA ASP A 24 10.17 4.25 -12.74
C ASP A 24 8.77 4.12 -12.08
N GLY A 25 8.37 5.09 -11.25
CA GLY A 25 6.97 5.27 -10.83
C GLY A 25 6.38 4.16 -9.96
N VAL A 26 7.21 3.27 -9.40
CA VAL A 26 6.85 2.23 -8.42
C VAL A 26 7.58 2.50 -7.10
N GLN A 27 6.87 2.50 -5.97
CA GLN A 27 7.40 2.75 -4.65
C GLN A 27 6.90 1.72 -3.65
N LEU A 28 7.79 1.18 -2.82
CA LEU A 28 7.40 0.31 -1.71
C LEU A 28 6.98 1.15 -0.52
N GLY A 29 5.78 0.88 0.00
CA GLY A 29 5.33 1.38 1.29
C GLY A 29 5.92 0.63 2.47
N THR A 30 5.49 1.02 3.67
CA THR A 30 5.83 0.33 4.91
C THR A 30 5.21 -1.05 4.92
N THR A 31 5.97 -2.06 5.36
CA THR A 31 5.44 -3.41 5.59
C THR A 31 5.06 -3.57 7.07
N PHE A 32 3.80 -3.91 7.32
CA PHE A 32 3.24 -4.11 8.65
C PHE A 32 3.06 -5.61 8.94
N GLY A 33 3.39 -6.07 10.14
CA GLY A 33 3.21 -7.47 10.57
C GLY A 33 4.51 -8.21 10.87
N GLY A 34 4.51 -9.53 10.66
CA GLY A 34 5.61 -10.44 11.00
C GLY A 34 6.19 -11.20 9.81
N PRO A 35 7.48 -11.57 9.83
CA PRO A 35 8.16 -12.27 8.73
C PRO A 35 7.92 -13.79 8.81
N HIS A 36 6.66 -14.22 8.84
CA HIS A 36 6.28 -15.63 8.92
C HIS A 36 5.55 -16.09 7.66
N GLY A 37 5.56 -17.38 7.36
CA GLY A 37 5.02 -17.87 6.09
C GLY A 37 6.03 -17.72 4.95
N TYR A 38 5.53 -17.61 3.72
CA TYR A 38 6.32 -17.44 2.50
C TYR A 38 6.32 -15.98 2.08
N LYS A 39 7.50 -15.48 1.67
CA LYS A 39 7.65 -14.13 1.14
C LYS A 39 6.93 -14.00 -0.20
N TYR A 40 6.23 -12.89 -0.41
CA TYR A 40 5.67 -12.48 -1.69
C TYR A 40 6.02 -11.02 -2.00
N SER A 41 5.98 -10.66 -3.28
CA SER A 41 6.20 -9.30 -3.77
C SER A 41 5.66 -9.16 -5.19
N ASP A 42 4.81 -8.18 -5.42
CA ASP A 42 4.26 -7.86 -6.74
C ASP A 42 5.07 -6.78 -7.47
N GLN A 43 6.16 -6.28 -6.87
CA GLN A 43 6.94 -5.16 -7.41
C GLN A 43 7.37 -5.33 -8.88
N ASP A 44 7.70 -6.56 -9.30
CA ASP A 44 8.12 -6.85 -10.68
C ASP A 44 6.94 -7.23 -11.61
N LEU A 45 5.71 -7.23 -11.08
CA LEU A 45 4.47 -7.59 -11.77
C LEU A 45 3.59 -6.37 -12.07
N VAL A 46 3.98 -5.20 -11.57
CA VAL A 46 3.20 -3.96 -11.62
C VAL A 46 3.97 -2.85 -12.29
N GLU A 47 3.26 -1.89 -12.88
CA GLU A 47 3.87 -0.78 -13.60
C GLU A 47 3.06 0.53 -13.41
N PRO A 48 3.70 1.71 -13.60
CA PRO A 48 3.00 2.98 -13.70
C PRO A 48 1.90 2.96 -14.76
N GLY A 49 0.78 3.63 -14.52
CA GLY A 49 -0.31 3.72 -15.50
C GLY A 49 -1.19 2.48 -15.61
N GLN A 50 -0.93 1.41 -14.84
CA GLN A 50 -1.86 0.28 -14.77
C GLN A 50 -3.22 0.70 -14.21
N THR A 51 -4.26 -0.02 -14.60
CA THR A 51 -5.62 0.14 -14.04
C THR A 51 -5.86 -0.91 -12.96
N VAL A 52 -6.35 -0.49 -11.80
CA VAL A 52 -6.82 -1.37 -10.73
C VAL A 52 -8.34 -1.42 -10.77
N HIS A 53 -8.90 -2.59 -11.02
CA HIS A 53 -10.35 -2.76 -11.21
C HIS A 53 -11.08 -3.12 -9.93
N SER A 54 -10.43 -3.88 -9.05
CA SER A 54 -11.05 -4.35 -7.83
C SER A 54 -10.01 -4.60 -6.74
N ILE A 55 -10.48 -4.57 -5.50
CA ILE A 55 -9.78 -5.17 -4.36
C ILE A 55 -10.70 -6.17 -3.67
N THR A 56 -10.13 -7.33 -3.31
CA THR A 56 -10.78 -8.32 -2.47
C THR A 56 -9.94 -8.53 -1.22
N VAL A 57 -10.57 -8.51 -0.06
CA VAL A 57 -9.96 -8.90 1.21
C VAL A 57 -10.75 -10.04 1.82
N ARG A 58 -10.06 -10.96 2.49
CA ARG A 58 -10.71 -12.06 3.20
C ARG A 58 -10.29 -12.05 4.66
N GLY A 59 -11.22 -12.27 5.58
CA GLY A 59 -10.88 -12.37 6.99
C GLY A 59 -12.04 -12.71 7.90
N ASP A 60 -11.70 -12.91 9.16
CA ASP A 60 -12.60 -13.15 10.30
C ASP A 60 -11.95 -12.57 11.57
N ASP A 61 -11.41 -13.39 12.48
CA ASP A 61 -10.57 -12.92 13.58
C ASP A 61 -9.27 -12.23 13.09
N ARG A 62 -8.80 -12.62 11.90
CA ARG A 62 -7.53 -12.22 11.26
C ARG A 62 -7.77 -12.03 9.77
N VAL A 63 -6.79 -11.47 9.07
CA VAL A 63 -6.84 -11.32 7.61
C VAL A 63 -6.24 -12.56 6.96
N ASP A 64 -7.05 -13.25 6.17
CA ASP A 64 -6.69 -14.46 5.45
C ASP A 64 -5.96 -14.16 4.14
N SER A 65 -6.44 -13.17 3.37
CA SER A 65 -5.83 -12.81 2.08
C SER A 65 -6.16 -11.40 1.61
N VAL A 66 -5.32 -10.90 0.69
CA VAL A 66 -5.57 -9.70 -0.14
C VAL A 66 -5.47 -10.08 -1.62
N SER A 67 -6.25 -9.42 -2.46
CA SER A 67 -6.21 -9.60 -3.91
C SER A 67 -6.50 -8.29 -4.65
N LEU A 68 -5.83 -8.06 -5.77
CA LEU A 68 -6.18 -7.03 -6.76
C LEU A 68 -6.41 -7.67 -8.13
N ASP A 69 -7.41 -7.18 -8.85
CA ASP A 69 -7.52 -7.39 -10.29
C ASP A 69 -7.01 -6.13 -11.01
N ILE A 70 -6.04 -6.31 -11.89
CA ILE A 70 -5.34 -5.22 -12.58
C ILE A 70 -5.31 -5.46 -14.09
N THR A 71 -5.16 -4.38 -14.85
CA THR A 71 -4.81 -4.40 -16.28
C THR A 71 -3.59 -3.52 -16.50
N ASN A 72 -2.58 -4.05 -17.17
CA ASN A 72 -1.37 -3.31 -17.53
C ASN A 72 -1.58 -2.45 -18.79
N LEU A 73 -0.60 -1.63 -19.16
CA LEU A 73 -0.68 -0.73 -20.33
C LEU A 73 -0.73 -1.48 -21.68
N ALA A 74 -0.45 -2.78 -21.68
CA ALA A 74 -0.58 -3.66 -22.84
C ALA A 74 -1.94 -4.40 -22.87
N ASP A 75 -2.93 -3.93 -22.11
CA ASP A 75 -4.27 -4.50 -21.98
C ASP A 75 -4.30 -5.96 -21.48
N GLN A 76 -3.26 -6.39 -20.74
CA GLN A 76 -3.20 -7.71 -20.13
C GLN A 76 -3.72 -7.68 -18.70
N SER A 77 -4.77 -8.47 -18.43
CA SER A 77 -5.33 -8.62 -17.10
C SER A 77 -4.56 -9.62 -16.25
N SER A 78 -4.41 -9.30 -14.96
CA SER A 78 -3.78 -10.16 -13.96
C SER A 78 -4.52 -10.06 -12.62
N THR A 79 -4.49 -11.14 -11.84
CA THR A 79 -4.94 -11.15 -10.44
C THR A 79 -3.74 -11.35 -9.54
N LEU A 80 -3.45 -10.36 -8.70
CA LEU A 80 -2.40 -10.41 -7.69
C LEU A 80 -3.01 -10.85 -6.36
N LYS A 81 -2.77 -12.09 -5.93
CA LYS A 81 -3.41 -12.67 -4.73
C LYS A 81 -2.40 -13.29 -3.77
N HIS A 82 -2.49 -12.92 -2.49
CA HIS A 82 -1.63 -13.42 -1.43
C HIS A 82 -2.43 -13.81 -0.19
N GLY A 83 -2.08 -14.94 0.43
CA GLY A 83 -2.79 -15.48 1.59
C GLY A 83 -3.53 -16.79 1.30
N GLY A 84 -4.42 -17.17 2.21
CA GLY A 84 -5.20 -18.40 2.14
C GLY A 84 -6.61 -18.21 1.59
N GLY A 85 -7.43 -19.25 1.73
CA GLY A 85 -8.84 -19.25 1.32
C GLY A 85 -9.82 -19.28 2.50
N GLY A 86 -9.36 -19.02 3.73
CA GLY A 86 -10.24 -18.86 4.88
C GLY A 86 -10.94 -17.50 4.89
N GLY A 87 -11.57 -17.19 6.02
CA GLY A 87 -12.33 -15.95 6.22
C GLY A 87 -13.53 -15.79 5.29
N ASP A 88 -14.34 -14.78 5.60
CA ASP A 88 -15.38 -14.28 4.70
C ASP A 88 -14.76 -13.31 3.70
N GLU A 89 -15.40 -13.20 2.53
CA GLU A 89 -14.91 -12.36 1.42
C GLU A 89 -15.62 -11.02 1.39
N GLU A 90 -14.83 -9.96 1.36
CA GLU A 90 -15.29 -8.60 1.11
C GLU A 90 -14.65 -8.07 -0.18
N PHE A 91 -15.50 -7.52 -1.04
CA PHE A 91 -15.15 -7.14 -2.41
C PHE A 91 -15.53 -5.69 -2.67
N LEU A 92 -14.60 -4.90 -3.20
CA LEU A 92 -14.83 -3.53 -3.65
C LEU A 92 -14.42 -3.39 -5.11
N PRO A 93 -15.39 -3.20 -6.04
CA PRO A 93 -15.09 -2.78 -7.40
C PRO A 93 -14.77 -1.28 -7.40
N LEU A 94 -13.75 -0.89 -8.15
CA LEU A 94 -13.39 0.51 -8.35
C LEU A 94 -14.14 1.05 -9.57
N ARG A 95 -14.56 2.31 -9.49
CA ARG A 95 -15.12 3.05 -10.63
C ARG A 95 -13.99 3.58 -11.52
N ASP A 96 -14.36 4.03 -12.71
CA ASP A 96 -13.46 4.82 -13.55
C ASP A 96 -12.91 6.01 -12.74
N ASP A 97 -11.60 6.24 -12.85
CA ASP A 97 -10.83 7.27 -12.12
C ASP A 97 -10.87 7.17 -10.58
N GLU A 98 -11.30 6.05 -10.01
CA GLU A 98 -11.21 5.78 -8.57
C GLU A 98 -9.93 5.01 -8.22
N HIS A 99 -9.22 5.45 -7.18
CA HIS A 99 -7.93 4.89 -6.81
C HIS A 99 -7.88 4.54 -5.33
N ILE A 100 -7.36 3.36 -5.00
CA ILE A 100 -7.04 3.00 -3.61
C ILE A 100 -5.80 3.80 -3.19
N THR A 101 -5.96 4.68 -2.23
CA THR A 101 -4.92 5.63 -1.78
C THR A 101 -4.58 5.48 -0.30
N GLY A 102 -5.31 4.67 0.46
CA GLY A 102 -5.05 4.45 1.88
C GLY A 102 -5.04 2.97 2.25
N ILE A 103 -4.14 2.61 3.17
CA ILE A 103 -4.12 1.32 3.85
C ILE A 103 -4.00 1.55 5.36
N GLU A 104 -4.91 1.00 6.14
CA GLU A 104 -4.81 0.86 7.60
C GLU A 104 -4.59 -0.61 7.92
N VAL A 105 -3.59 -0.91 8.76
CA VAL A 105 -3.23 -2.29 9.11
C VAL A 105 -3.08 -2.43 10.60
N HIS A 106 -3.71 -3.43 11.19
CA HIS A 106 -3.48 -3.82 12.58
C HIS A 106 -2.79 -5.18 12.62
N TRP A 107 -1.84 -5.35 13.54
CA TRP A 107 -1.09 -6.60 13.69
C TRP A 107 -0.98 -7.03 15.14
N GLY A 108 -0.97 -8.34 15.38
CA GLY A 108 -0.95 -8.89 16.73
C GLY A 108 -0.29 -10.25 16.80
N LYS A 109 -0.12 -10.79 18.01
CA LYS A 109 0.40 -12.14 18.20
C LYS A 109 -0.72 -13.17 18.21
N TYR A 110 -0.58 -14.22 17.41
CA TYR A 110 -1.39 -15.44 17.47
C TYR A 110 -0.47 -16.65 17.46
N TYR A 111 -0.61 -17.56 18.42
CA TYR A 111 0.31 -18.70 18.61
C TYR A 111 1.80 -18.36 18.43
N ARG A 112 2.26 -17.31 19.13
CA ARG A 112 3.66 -16.81 19.12
C ARG A 112 4.15 -16.18 17.80
N LYS A 113 3.33 -16.15 16.75
CA LYS A 113 3.63 -15.49 15.48
C LYS A 113 2.89 -14.17 15.37
N THR A 114 3.55 -13.15 14.83
CA THR A 114 2.89 -11.88 14.50
C THR A 114 2.13 -12.03 13.19
N ARG A 115 0.85 -11.65 13.16
CA ARG A 115 -0.03 -11.72 11.99
C ARG A 115 -0.78 -10.42 11.78
N VAL A 116 -1.30 -10.23 10.57
CA VAL A 116 -2.25 -9.18 10.24
C VAL A 116 -3.61 -9.56 10.81
N MET A 117 -4.11 -8.71 11.72
CA MET A 117 -5.38 -8.90 12.42
C MET A 117 -6.53 -8.18 11.69
N TYR A 118 -6.22 -7.04 11.09
CA TYR A 118 -7.18 -6.20 10.37
C TYR A 118 -6.48 -5.46 9.24
N VAL A 119 -7.20 -5.28 8.14
CA VAL A 119 -6.84 -4.33 7.07
C VAL A 119 -8.06 -3.50 6.72
N LYS A 120 -7.83 -2.25 6.35
CA LYS A 120 -8.81 -1.41 5.66
C LYS A 120 -8.13 -0.67 4.52
N PHE A 121 -8.71 -0.77 3.34
CA PHE A 121 -8.30 0.00 2.16
C PHE A 121 -9.32 1.09 1.90
N THR A 122 -8.85 2.29 1.59
CA THR A 122 -9.72 3.46 1.32
C THR A 122 -9.36 4.08 -0.02
N THR A 123 -10.36 4.53 -0.76
CA THR A 123 -10.21 5.17 -2.07
C THR A 123 -10.23 6.70 -1.96
N ASP A 124 -9.69 7.36 -2.98
CA ASP A 124 -9.77 8.82 -3.15
C ASP A 124 -11.21 9.35 -3.29
N MET A 125 -12.16 8.49 -3.67
CA MET A 125 -13.60 8.78 -3.70
C MET A 125 -14.32 8.49 -2.38
N GLY A 126 -13.60 8.06 -1.33
CA GLY A 126 -14.15 7.81 0.00
C GLY A 126 -14.86 6.47 0.18
N ASN A 127 -14.75 5.55 -0.77
CA ASN A 127 -15.16 4.16 -0.59
C ASN A 127 -14.07 3.39 0.16
N TRP A 128 -14.42 2.24 0.73
CA TRP A 128 -13.49 1.42 1.49
C TRP A 128 -13.92 -0.05 1.52
N VAL A 129 -12.96 -0.93 1.80
CA VAL A 129 -13.18 -2.33 2.13
C VAL A 129 -12.28 -2.71 3.31
N ASP A 130 -12.75 -3.59 4.18
CA ASP A 130 -11.98 -4.07 5.31
C ASP A 130 -12.21 -5.56 5.56
N ALA A 131 -11.30 -6.16 6.33
CA ALA A 131 -11.42 -7.54 6.78
C ALA A 131 -10.61 -7.75 8.06
N GLY A 132 -11.00 -8.77 8.83
CA GLY A 132 -10.38 -9.08 10.10
C GLY A 132 -11.00 -8.34 11.27
N THR A 133 -10.42 -8.48 12.46
CA THR A 133 -10.91 -7.84 13.69
C THR A 133 -9.96 -6.71 14.13
N PRO A 134 -10.43 -5.45 14.20
CA PRO A 134 -9.62 -4.32 14.64
C PRO A 134 -9.03 -4.54 16.03
N HIS A 135 -7.70 -4.44 16.11
CA HIS A 135 -7.00 -4.45 17.39
C HIS A 135 -7.17 -3.10 18.14
N GLN A 136 -7.49 -3.13 19.44
CA GLN A 136 -7.71 -1.92 20.25
C GLN A 136 -6.40 -1.25 20.75
N ASN A 137 -5.29 -1.99 20.77
CA ASN A 137 -3.98 -1.42 21.13
C ASN A 137 -3.43 -0.53 20.02
N THR A 138 -3.13 0.73 20.33
CA THR A 138 -2.59 1.74 19.41
C THR A 138 -1.17 1.43 18.95
N ASP A 139 -0.37 0.66 19.69
CA ASP A 139 1.00 0.28 19.30
C ASP A 139 1.05 -0.87 18.28
N LYS A 140 -0.12 -1.26 17.78
CA LYS A 140 -0.37 -2.46 16.98
C LYS A 140 -1.24 -2.15 15.76
N LYS A 141 -1.26 -0.88 15.37
CA LYS A 141 -1.94 -0.41 14.18
C LYS A 141 -1.23 0.80 13.61
N ASP A 142 -1.34 0.98 12.30
CA ASP A 142 -0.84 2.15 11.60
C ASP A 142 -1.63 2.37 10.31
N THR A 143 -1.46 3.56 9.74
CA THR A 143 -2.09 3.95 8.47
C THR A 143 -1.05 4.57 7.56
N GLU A 144 -1.06 4.16 6.30
CA GLU A 144 -0.24 4.75 5.25
C GLU A 144 -1.12 5.26 4.11
N THR A 145 -0.73 6.40 3.55
CA THR A 145 -1.37 7.01 2.39
C THR A 145 -0.39 7.00 1.22
N ALA A 146 -0.91 6.73 0.03
CA ALA A 146 -0.15 6.80 -1.20
C ALA A 146 0.50 8.19 -1.36
N PRO A 147 1.73 8.27 -1.89
CA PRO A 147 2.29 9.54 -2.34
C PRO A 147 1.36 10.24 -3.34
N GLU A 148 1.48 11.57 -3.46
CA GLU A 148 0.70 12.33 -4.43
C GLU A 148 0.91 11.79 -5.87
N GLY A 149 -0.20 11.48 -6.55
CA GLY A 149 -0.18 10.91 -7.91
C GLY A 149 0.03 9.40 -7.98
N PHE A 150 -0.05 8.68 -6.85
CA PHE A 150 0.09 7.22 -6.78
C PHE A 150 -1.20 6.56 -6.30
N GLN A 151 -1.34 5.29 -6.66
CA GLN A 151 -2.38 4.37 -6.20
C GLN A 151 -1.75 3.07 -5.71
N LEU A 152 -2.50 2.26 -4.95
CA LEU A 152 -2.12 0.89 -4.64
C LEU A 152 -2.07 0.07 -5.94
N GLY A 153 -0.90 -0.41 -6.34
CA GLY A 153 -0.73 -1.23 -7.53
C GLY A 153 -0.52 -2.72 -7.25
N GLY A 154 -0.09 -3.08 -6.05
CA GLY A 154 0.20 -4.45 -5.65
C GLY A 154 0.61 -4.54 -4.18
N PHE A 155 1.10 -5.71 -3.76
CA PHE A 155 1.47 -5.95 -2.37
C PHE A 155 2.88 -6.54 -2.22
N VAL A 156 3.45 -6.35 -1.02
CA VAL A 156 4.66 -7.02 -0.56
C VAL A 156 4.47 -7.52 0.86
N GLY A 157 5.05 -8.67 1.20
CA GLY A 157 4.96 -9.17 2.57
C GLY A 157 5.25 -10.66 2.71
N PHE A 158 4.61 -11.25 3.71
CA PHE A 158 4.66 -12.67 3.96
C PHE A 158 3.27 -13.24 4.24
N ALA A 159 3.00 -14.43 3.72
CA ALA A 159 1.72 -15.08 3.86
C ALA A 159 1.83 -16.60 3.93
N GLY A 160 0.85 -17.22 4.57
CA GLY A 160 0.63 -18.66 4.55
C GLY A 160 -0.85 -18.95 4.35
N ARG A 161 -1.48 -19.57 5.35
CA ARG A 161 -2.95 -19.69 5.39
C ARG A 161 -3.64 -18.36 5.67
N GLU A 162 -2.91 -17.42 6.26
CA GLU A 162 -3.35 -16.07 6.61
C GLU A 162 -2.23 -15.09 6.23
N LEU A 163 -2.50 -13.79 6.24
CA LEU A 163 -1.47 -12.77 6.09
C LEU A 163 -0.66 -12.63 7.38
N ASP A 164 0.64 -12.87 7.28
CA ASP A 164 1.58 -12.63 8.38
C ASP A 164 2.07 -11.18 8.34
N SER A 165 2.30 -10.62 7.14
CA SER A 165 2.55 -9.19 6.93
C SER A 165 2.00 -8.69 5.58
N VAL A 166 1.80 -7.38 5.48
CA VAL A 166 1.40 -6.70 4.23
C VAL A 166 1.99 -5.30 4.19
N GLY A 167 2.44 -4.89 3.01
CA GLY A 167 2.80 -3.53 2.66
C GLY A 167 2.30 -3.23 1.24
N ALA A 168 2.01 -1.96 0.99
CA ALA A 168 1.57 -1.51 -0.32
C ALA A 168 2.76 -1.41 -1.29
N VAL A 169 2.52 -1.78 -2.55
CA VAL A 169 3.34 -1.36 -3.68
C VAL A 169 2.58 -0.23 -4.35
N TRP A 170 3.05 1.00 -4.19
CA TRP A 170 2.45 2.19 -4.79
C TRP A 170 2.93 2.35 -6.23
N THR A 171 2.01 2.53 -7.18
CA THR A 171 2.33 2.82 -8.59
C THR A 171 1.75 4.17 -8.99
N ARG A 172 2.45 4.92 -9.85
CA ARG A 172 1.88 6.15 -10.41
C ARG A 172 0.58 5.85 -11.16
N ILE A 173 -0.38 6.73 -11.02
CA ILE A 173 -1.66 6.68 -11.73
C ILE A 173 -1.44 6.93 -13.23
N GLU A 174 -0.53 7.83 -13.57
CA GLU A 174 -0.13 8.13 -14.95
C GLU A 174 1.25 7.51 -15.27
N PRO A 175 1.49 7.07 -16.51
CA PRO A 175 2.79 6.53 -16.96
C PRO A 175 4.00 7.46 -16.75
#